data_AF-F6D726-F1
#
_entry.id   AF-F6D726-F1
#
_cell.length_a   1.000
_cell.length_b   1.000
_cell.length_c   1.000
_cell.angle_alpha   90.00
_cell.angle_beta   90.00
_cell.angle_gamma   90.00
#
_symmetry.space_group_name_H-M   'P 1'
#
loop_
_entity.id
_entity.type
_entity.pdbx_description
1 polymer ?
#
loop_
_entity_poly.entity_id
_entity_poly.type
_entity_poly.pdbx_seq_one_letter_code
_entity_poly.pdbx_strand_id
1 'polypeptide(L)'
;MENMSKSSRVVVAEDVVSCDLAGEAAILDLKEGIYYGLNPVGARIWNLLQEPTTVDEILKVLLEEYDVELEECRRDVCDLIKELSDNGLILVS
;
A
#
# COMPACT_ATOMS: atom_id res chain seq x y z
N MET A 1 -14.27 0.94 9.61
CA MET A 1 -13.18 1.77 10.16
C MET A 1 -13.18 3.09 9.41
N GLU A 2 -13.77 4.12 10.02
CA GLU A 2 -13.82 5.49 9.50
C GLU A 2 -12.59 6.26 10.00
N ASN A 3 -12.04 7.11 9.13
CA ASN A 3 -10.92 8.06 9.31
C ASN A 3 -9.50 7.49 9.37
N MET A 4 -9.04 6.93 8.24
CA MET A 4 -7.61 6.99 7.92
C MET A 4 -7.24 8.46 7.68
N SER A 5 -6.32 8.99 8.48
CA SER A 5 -5.86 10.37 8.37
C SER A 5 -4.62 10.45 7.47
N LYS A 6 -4.32 11.62 6.91
CA LYS A 6 -3.06 11.84 6.17
C LYS A 6 -1.80 11.50 6.99
N SER A 7 -1.87 11.70 8.31
CA SER A 7 -0.77 11.40 9.24
C SER A 7 -0.74 9.95 9.73
N SER A 8 -1.72 9.12 9.34
CA SER A 8 -1.73 7.72 9.73
C SER A 8 -0.51 7.02 9.15
N ARG A 9 0.22 6.29 10.00
CA ARG A 9 1.42 5.55 9.63
C ARG A 9 1.04 4.15 9.22
N VAL A 10 1.61 3.70 8.11
CA VAL A 10 1.38 2.40 7.51
C VAL A 10 2.67 1.58 7.59
N VAL A 11 2.54 0.31 8.00
CA VAL A 11 3.68 -0.61 8.20
C VAL A 11 3.30 -1.98 7.66
N VAL A 12 4.20 -2.63 6.92
CA VAL A 12 4.03 -4.02 6.46
C VAL A 12 4.06 -4.98 7.65
N ALA A 13 3.18 -5.98 7.66
CA ALA A 13 3.16 -6.98 8.71
C ALA A 13 4.39 -7.91 8.65
N GLU A 14 4.85 -8.39 9.80
CA GLU A 14 6.11 -9.16 9.91
C GLU A 14 6.12 -10.48 9.11
N ASP A 15 4.96 -11.10 8.95
CA ASP A 15 4.81 -12.42 8.29
C ASP A 15 4.42 -12.29 6.81
N VAL A 16 4.80 -11.17 6.18
CA VAL A 16 4.50 -10.89 4.78
C VAL A 16 5.78 -10.70 4.00
N VAL A 17 5.89 -11.40 2.87
CA VAL A 17 7.03 -11.26 1.94
C VAL A 17 6.51 -10.92 0.55
N SER A 18 7.33 -10.26 -0.27
CA SER A 18 6.96 -9.92 -1.64
C SER A 18 8.06 -10.15 -2.64
N CYS A 19 7.68 -10.35 -3.90
CA CYS A 19 8.59 -10.47 -5.04
C CYS A 19 8.16 -9.49 -6.14
N ASP A 20 9.13 -8.77 -6.71
CA ASP A 20 8.91 -7.93 -7.89
C ASP A 20 8.71 -8.79 -9.14
N LEU A 21 7.71 -8.43 -9.93
CA LEU A 21 7.32 -9.09 -11.17
C LEU A 21 7.28 -8.06 -12.30
N ALA A 22 8.45 -7.55 -12.70
CA ALA A 22 8.59 -6.67 -13.85
C ALA A 22 7.67 -5.44 -13.78
N GLY A 23 7.66 -4.78 -12.62
CA GLY A 23 6.83 -3.61 -12.35
C GLY A 23 5.51 -3.92 -11.66
N GLU A 24 5.10 -5.19 -11.60
CA GLU A 24 4.06 -5.67 -10.68
C GLU A 24 4.68 -6.23 -9.40
N ALA A 25 3.86 -6.59 -8.40
CA ALA A 25 4.35 -7.26 -7.20
C ALA A 25 3.44 -8.44 -6.82
N ALA A 26 4.04 -9.55 -6.41
CA ALA A 26 3.33 -10.63 -5.73
C ALA A 26 3.65 -10.57 -4.23
N ILE A 27 2.62 -10.57 -3.41
CA ILE A 27 2.70 -10.64 -1.95
C ILE A 27 2.29 -12.04 -1.51
N LEU A 28 3.08 -12.62 -0.61
CA LEU A 28 2.76 -13.87 0.07
C LEU A 28 2.55 -13.57 1.56
N ASP A 29 1.34 -13.85 2.04
CA ASP A 29 1.07 -13.98 3.46
C ASP A 29 1.54 -15.36 3.94
N LEU A 30 2.55 -15.37 4.81
CA LEU A 30 3.12 -16.62 5.34
C LEU A 30 2.21 -17.31 6.35
N LYS A 31 1.23 -16.60 6.94
CA LYS A 31 0.28 -17.20 7.90
C LYS A 31 -0.76 -18.05 7.21
N GLU A 32 -1.44 -17.47 6.22
CA GLU A 32 -2.54 -18.11 5.52
C GLU A 32 -2.09 -18.82 4.24
N GLY A 33 -0.86 -18.57 3.77
CA GLY A 33 -0.32 -19.13 2.52
C GLY A 33 -1.01 -18.57 1.27
N ILE A 34 -1.59 -17.37 1.37
CA ILE A 34 -2.34 -16.71 0.30
C ILE A 34 -1.41 -15.79 -0.50
N TYR A 35 -1.55 -15.85 -1.82
CA TYR A 35 -0.86 -14.96 -2.75
C TYR A 35 -1.78 -13.84 -3.23
N TYR A 36 -1.28 -12.62 -3.20
CA TYR A 36 -1.94 -11.43 -3.73
C TYR A 36 -1.08 -10.84 -4.85
N GLY A 37 -1.71 -10.47 -5.95
CA GLY A 37 -1.06 -9.74 -7.04
C GLY A 37 -1.39 -8.25 -6.94
N LEU A 38 -0.38 -7.41 -7.13
CA LEU A 38 -0.53 -5.97 -7.24
C LEU A 38 -0.19 -5.53 -8.67
N ASN A 39 -1.05 -4.68 -9.22
CA ASN A 39 -0.76 -3.97 -10.46
C ASN A 39 0.44 -3.00 -10.26
N PRO A 40 0.92 -2.33 -11.32
CA PRO A 40 2.12 -1.50 -11.19
C PRO A 40 2.01 -0.33 -10.20
N VAL A 41 0.84 0.30 -10.08
CA VAL A 41 0.62 1.38 -9.12
C VAL A 41 0.58 0.84 -7.69
N GLY A 42 -0.10 -0.29 -7.48
CA GLY A 42 -0.12 -0.98 -6.19
C GLY A 42 1.27 -1.44 -5.78
N ALA A 43 2.05 -1.99 -6.71
CA ALA A 43 3.43 -2.38 -6.49
C ALA A 43 4.30 -1.18 -6.11
N ARG A 44 4.07 -0.01 -6.74
CA ARG A 44 4.75 1.23 -6.37
C ARG A 44 4.44 1.64 -4.93
N ILE A 45 3.16 1.62 -4.53
CA ILE A 45 2.73 1.91 -3.16
C ILE A 45 3.36 0.90 -2.20
N TRP A 46 3.31 -0.39 -2.51
CA TRP A 46 3.90 -1.46 -1.70
C TRP A 46 5.41 -1.26 -1.48
N ASN A 47 6.13 -0.82 -2.51
CA ASN A 47 7.55 -0.51 -2.42
C ASN A 47 7.84 0.68 -1.48
N LEU A 48 6.94 1.67 -1.40
CA LEU A 48 7.05 2.76 -0.41
C LEU A 48 6.81 2.25 1.02
N LEU A 49 5.92 1.27 1.18
CA LEU A 49 5.58 0.67 2.49
C LEU A 49 6.65 -0.27 3.05
N GLN A 50 7.72 -0.57 2.30
CA GLN A 50 8.83 -1.38 2.81
C GLN A 50 9.53 -0.70 4.00
N GLU A 51 9.37 0.62 4.14
CA GLU A 51 9.69 1.37 5.34
C GLU A 51 8.40 2.00 5.92
N PRO A 52 8.29 2.15 7.26
CA PRO A 52 7.15 2.82 7.87
C PRO A 52 6.89 4.20 7.28
N THR A 53 5.75 4.38 6.62
CA THR A 53 5.45 5.58 5.81
C THR A 53 4.05 6.10 6.12
N THR A 54 3.85 7.41 6.09
CA THR A 54 2.54 8.02 6.28
C THR A 54 1.75 8.09 4.97
N VAL A 55 0.41 8.15 5.07
CA VAL A 55 -0.46 8.32 3.89
C VAL A 55 -0.10 9.59 3.11
N ASP A 56 0.24 10.69 3.78
CA ASP A 56 0.64 11.94 3.13
C ASP A 56 1.94 11.80 2.31
N GLU A 57 2.92 11.05 2.80
CA GLU A 57 4.16 10.77 2.09
C GLU A 57 3.92 9.93 0.84
N ILE A 58 3.06 8.91 0.92
CA ILE A 58 2.64 8.12 -0.24
C ILE A 58 2.00 9.02 -1.30
N LEU A 59 1.05 9.88 -0.88
CA LEU A 59 0.36 10.78 -1.80
C LEU A 59 1.30 11.76 -2.48
N LYS A 60 2.25 12.34 -1.74
CA LYS A 60 3.25 13.25 -2.32
C LYS A 60 4.06 12.58 -3.42
N VAL A 61 4.57 11.37 -3.16
CA VAL A 61 5.36 10.63 -4.16
C VAL A 61 4.52 10.33 -5.40
N LEU A 62 3.29 9.85 -5.22
CA LEU A 62 2.44 9.50 -6.37
C LEU A 62 2.01 10.72 -7.18
N LEU A 63 1.73 11.86 -6.55
CA LEU A 63 1.37 13.09 -7.28
C LEU A 63 2.56 13.72 -8.01
N GLU A 64 3.80 13.41 -7.60
CA GLU A 64 5.00 13.79 -8.33
C GLU A 64 5.29 12.85 -9.51
N GLU A 65 4.97 11.57 -9.37
CA GLU A 65 5.24 10.53 -10.38
C GLU A 65 4.13 10.42 -11.45
N TYR A 66 2.89 10.74 -11.10
CA TYR A 66 1.70 10.55 -11.93
C TYR A 66 0.93 11.86 -12.09
N ASP A 67 0.48 12.13 -13.31
CA ASP A 67 -0.41 13.27 -13.62
C ASP A 67 -1.87 12.90 -13.28
N VAL A 68 -2.22 12.99 -12.00
CA VAL A 68 -3.54 12.64 -11.46
C VAL A 68 -4.01 13.69 -10.44
N GLU A 69 -5.32 13.83 -10.28
CA GLU A 69 -5.88 14.73 -9.27
C GLU A 69 -5.69 14.17 -7.85
N LEU A 70 -5.42 15.06 -6.88
CA LEU A 70 -5.23 14.73 -5.47
C LEU A 70 -6.37 13.88 -4.89
N GLU A 71 -7.62 14.21 -5.21
CA GLU A 71 -8.78 13.52 -4.64
C GLU A 71 -8.93 12.09 -5.18
N GLU A 72 -8.61 11.88 -6.46
CA GLU A 72 -8.57 10.56 -7.08
C GLU A 72 -7.42 9.72 -6.51
N CYS A 73 -6.20 10.27 -6.49
CA CYS A 73 -5.05 9.61 -5.90
C CYS A 73 -5.29 9.25 -4.43
N ARG A 74 -5.90 10.15 -3.65
CA ARG A 74 -6.21 9.88 -2.24
C ARG A 74 -7.21 8.75 -2.08
N ARG A 75 -8.28 8.73 -2.87
CA ARG A 75 -9.27 7.67 -2.82
C ARG A 75 -8.62 6.32 -3.10
N ASP A 76 -7.89 6.23 -4.20
CA ASP A 76 -7.33 4.97 -4.66
C ASP A 76 -6.24 4.43 -3.70
N VAL A 77 -5.41 5.31 -3.14
CA VAL A 77 -4.45 4.95 -2.07
C VAL A 77 -5.17 4.46 -0.82
N CYS A 78 -6.20 5.17 -0.35
CA CYS A 78 -6.96 4.78 0.83
C CYS A 78 -7.67 3.44 0.63
N ASP A 79 -8.24 3.20 -0.55
CA ASP A 79 -8.91 1.95 -0.88
C ASP A 79 -7.92 0.78 -0.88
N LEU A 80 -6.73 0.95 -1.49
CA LEU A 80 -5.70 -0.09 -1.45
C LEU A 80 -5.19 -0.36 -0.03
N ILE A 81 -4.86 0.68 0.76
CA ILE A 81 -4.41 0.49 2.16
C ILE A 81 -5.49 -0.21 2.97
N LYS A 82 -6.75 0.11 2.74
CA LYS A 82 -7.86 -0.57 3.40
C LYS A 82 -7.90 -2.06 3.02
N GLU A 83 -7.82 -2.39 1.73
CA GLU A 83 -7.80 -3.79 1.29
C GLU A 83 -6.62 -4.57 1.87
N LEU A 84 -5.42 -3.99 1.85
CA LEU A 84 -4.23 -4.61 2.43
C LEU A 84 -4.40 -4.81 3.95
N SER A 85 -4.97 -3.83 4.66
CA SER A 85 -5.21 -3.91 6.10
C SER A 85 -6.29 -4.94 6.45
N ASP A 86 -7.37 -5.00 5.67
CA ASP A 86 -8.47 -5.96 5.85
C ASP A 86 -7.98 -7.41 5.62
N ASN A 87 -6.99 -7.60 4.76
CA ASN A 87 -6.29 -8.88 4.55
C ASN A 87 -5.10 -9.11 5.52
N GLY A 88 -4.89 -8.23 6.51
CA GLY A 88 -3.85 -8.39 7.52
C GLY A 88 -2.41 -8.22 7.00
N LEU A 89 -2.23 -7.70 5.78
CA LEU A 89 -0.93 -7.56 5.13
C LEU A 89 -0.13 -6.37 5.65
N ILE A 90 -0.84 -5.37 6.19
CA ILE A 90 -0.28 -4.15 6.74
C ILE A 90 -1.02 -3.75 8.03
N LEU A 91 -0.42 -2.86 8.79
CA LEU A 91 -0.97 -2.23 9.98
C LEU A 91 -1.05 -0.71 9.77
N VAL A 92 -2.14 -0.10 10.21
CA VAL A 92 -2.37 1.35 10.18
C VAL A 92 -2.50 1.88 11.60
N SER A 93 -1.73 2.91 11.96
CA SER A 93 -1.71 3.55 13.28
C SER A 93 -1.81 5.06 13.24
#